data_AF-A0A955YDK1-F1
#
_entry.id   AF-A0A955YDK1-F1
#
_cell.length_a   1.000
_cell.length_b   1.000
_cell.length_c   1.000
_cell.angle_alpha   90.00
_cell.angle_beta   90.00
_cell.angle_gamma   90.00
#
_symmetry.space_group_name_H-M   'P 1'
#
loop_
_entity.id
_entity.type
_entity.pdbx_description
1 polymer ?
#
loop_
_entity_poly.entity_id
_entity_poly.type
_entity_poly.pdbx_seq_one_letter_code
_entity_poly.pdbx_strand_id
1 'polypeptide(L)' 'MAMYETGRWVSCLLLLGLGVSASGCVTTRAWERETLAKTVMAADPDGDREALRAHVLGLREGARGGFGAGGGGCGCN' A
#
# COMPACT_ATOMS: atom_id res chain seq x y z
N MET A 1 37.14 9.12 17.19
CA MET A 1 37.24 8.84 15.73
C MET A 1 36.36 7.66 15.27
N ALA A 2 36.08 6.64 16.07
CA ALA A 2 35.16 5.57 15.64
C ALA A 2 33.67 6.01 15.50
N MET A 3 33.26 7.10 16.16
CA MET A 3 31.87 7.58 16.16
C MET A 3 31.45 8.38 14.91
N TYR A 4 32.40 8.97 14.17
CA TYR A 4 32.07 9.68 12.90
C TYR A 4 31.91 8.71 11.73
N GLU A 5 32.61 7.57 11.79
CA GLU A 5 32.52 6.50 10.81
C GLU A 5 31.11 5.90 10.85
N THR A 6 30.65 5.45 12.03
CA THR A 6 29.31 4.85 12.22
C THR A 6 28.17 5.80 11.85
N GLY A 7 28.29 7.09 12.20
CA GLY A 7 27.33 8.12 11.80
C GLY A 7 27.26 8.34 10.29
N ARG A 8 28.40 8.22 9.58
CA ARG A 8 28.45 8.30 8.12
C ARG A 8 27.75 7.12 7.45
N TRP A 9 27.92 5.89 7.95
CA TRP A 9 27.20 4.72 7.44
C TRP A 9 25.68 4.82 7.65
N VAL A 10 25.24 5.27 8.83
CA VAL A 10 23.81 5.47 9.12
C VAL A 10 23.22 6.56 8.22
N SER A 11 23.93 7.66 8.01
CA SER A 11 23.52 8.72 7.09
C SER A 11 23.41 8.23 5.64
N CYS A 12 24.39 7.45 5.17
CA CYS A 12 24.34 6.83 3.84
C CYS A 12 23.15 5.87 3.70
N LEU A 13 22.88 5.03 4.70
CA LEU A 13 21.74 4.10 4.68
C LEU A 13 20.40 4.83 4.68
N LEU A 14 20.27 5.92 5.44
CA LEU A 14 19.09 6.78 5.46
C LEU A 14 18.85 7.44 4.10
N LEU A 15 19.90 8.01 3.48
CA LEU A 15 19.82 8.61 2.15
C LEU A 15 19.47 7.58 1.07
N LEU A 16 20.02 6.36 1.16
CA LEU A 16 19.69 5.28 0.24
C LEU A 16 18.24 4.82 0.38
N GLY A 17 17.76 4.63 1.61
CA GLY A 17 16.39 4.22 1.89
C GLY A 17 15.36 5.25 1.40
N LEU A 18 15.65 6.54 1.59
CA LEU A 18 14.79 7.62 1.11
C LEU A 18 14.71 7.65 -0.43
N GLY A 19 15.83 7.42 -1.13
CA GLY A 19 15.86 7.34 -2.59
C GLY A 19 15.04 6.18 -3.16
N VAL A 20 15.12 4.99 -2.56
CA VAL A 20 14.33 3.81 -2.97
C VAL A 20 12.83 4.02 -2.73
N SER A 21 12.46 4.75 -1.68
CA SER A 21 11.06 5.01 -1.36
C SER A 21 10.37 5.89 -2.41
N ALA A 22 11.13 6.72 -3.13
CA ALA A 22 10.61 7.63 -4.14
C ALA A 22 10.43 6.99 -5.54
N SER A 23 11.01 5.80 -5.80
CA SER A 23 10.98 5.19 -7.13
C SER A 23 9.61 4.63 -7.54
N GLY A 24 8.62 4.60 -6.63
CA GLY A 24 7.26 4.15 -6.92
C GLY A 24 6.35 5.20 -7.56
N CYS A 25 6.72 6.49 -7.52
CA CYS A 25 5.87 7.58 -7.98
C CYS A 25 6.08 7.92 -9.47
N VAL A 26 5.89 6.93 -10.34
CA VAL A 26 6.01 7.09 -11.79
C VAL A 26 4.63 7.23 -12.45
N THR A 27 4.48 8.22 -13.33
CA THR A 27 3.26 8.43 -14.10
C THR A 27 3.21 7.45 -15.28
N THR A 28 2.56 6.30 -15.07
CA THR A 28 2.31 5.32 -16.15
C THR A 28 1.15 5.76 -17.02
N ARG A 29 1.17 5.37 -18.31
CA ARG A 29 0.04 5.60 -19.21
C ARG A 29 -1.13 4.67 -18.81
N ALA A 30 -2.37 5.06 -19.12
CA ALA A 30 -3.55 4.35 -18.64
C ALA A 30 -3.57 2.86 -19.06
N TRP A 31 -3.12 2.56 -20.28
CA TRP A 31 -3.08 1.19 -20.80
C TRP A 31 -1.99 0.32 -20.16
N GLU A 32 -0.90 0.89 -19.64
CA GLU A 32 0.15 0.10 -18.97
C GLU A 32 -0.36 -0.53 -17.66
N ARG A 33 -1.43 0.02 -17.09
CA ARG A 33 -2.07 -0.48 -15.86
C ARG A 33 -2.93 -1.73 -16.09
N GLU A 34 -3.24 -2.08 -17.33
CA GLU A 34 -4.09 -3.23 -17.67
C GLU A 34 -3.51 -4.56 -17.16
N THR A 35 -2.18 -4.67 -17.08
CA THR A 35 -1.51 -5.88 -16.61
C THR A 35 -1.85 -6.18 -15.16
N LEU A 36 -1.94 -5.15 -14.31
CA LEU A 36 -2.27 -5.25 -12.89
C LEU A 36 -3.78 -5.33 -12.62
N ALA A 37 -4.62 -5.02 -13.61
CA ALA A 37 -6.08 -5.05 -13.50
C ALA A 37 -6.69 -6.45 -13.75
N LYS A 38 -5.86 -7.46 -14.01
CA LYS A 38 -6.33 -8.84 -14.22
C LYS A 38 -6.92 -9.39 -12.93
N THR A 39 -8.00 -10.16 -13.02
CA THR A 39 -8.69 -10.78 -11.88
C THR A 39 -7.76 -11.65 -11.03
N VAL A 40 -6.78 -12.31 -11.64
CA VAL A 40 -5.76 -13.12 -10.94
C VAL A 40 -4.80 -12.31 -10.08
N MET A 41 -4.74 -10.99 -10.29
CA MET A 41 -3.92 -10.06 -9.51
C MET A 41 -4.77 -9.26 -8.50
N ALA A 42 -6.09 -9.50 -8.43
CA ALA A 42 -6.97 -8.88 -7.45
C ALA A 42 -6.70 -9.45 -6.04
N ALA A 43 -6.79 -8.59 -5.02
CA ALA A 43 -6.58 -8.99 -3.63
C ALA A 43 -7.63 -10.01 -3.15
N ASP A 44 -8.88 -9.85 -3.58
CA ASP A 44 -9.91 -10.89 -3.53
C ASP A 44 -10.52 -11.00 -4.94
N PRO A 45 -10.38 -12.15 -5.63
CA PRO A 45 -10.94 -12.36 -6.96
C PRO A 45 -12.47 -12.51 -6.95
N ASP A 46 -13.08 -12.84 -5.81
CA ASP A 46 -14.51 -13.05 -5.63
C ASP A 46 -15.17 -11.83 -4.95
N GLY A 47 -15.38 -10.76 -5.72
CA GLY A 47 -15.91 -9.49 -5.20
C GLY A 47 -17.23 -9.60 -4.42
N ASP A 48 -18.12 -10.51 -4.81
CA ASP A 48 -19.40 -10.74 -4.12
C ASP A 48 -19.20 -11.33 -2.71
N ARG A 49 -18.23 -12.23 -2.57
CA ARG A 49 -17.90 -12.84 -1.27
C ARG A 49 -17.26 -11.84 -0.35
N GLU A 50 -16.38 -10.98 -0.89
CA GLU A 50 -15.77 -9.92 -0.11
C GLU A 50 -16.80 -8.87 0.33
N ALA A 51 -17.70 -8.47 -0.56
CA ALA A 51 -18.80 -7.56 -0.22
C ALA A 51 -19.69 -8.13 0.89
N LEU A 52 -20.01 -9.43 0.84
CA LEU A 52 -20.79 -10.09 1.88
C LEU A 52 -20.05 -10.11 3.23
N ARG A 53 -18.75 -10.43 3.23
CA ARG A 53 -17.92 -10.41 4.45
C ARG A 53 -17.83 -9.02 5.04
N ALA A 54 -17.56 -8.01 4.22
CA ALA A 54 -17.52 -6.62 4.62
C ALA A 54 -18.86 -6.16 5.21
N HIS A 55 -19.99 -6.60 4.64
CA HIS A 55 -21.32 -6.31 5.20
C HIS A 55 -21.52 -6.92 6.58
N VAL A 56 -21.24 -8.22 6.75
CA VAL A 56 -21.41 -8.92 8.03
C VAL A 56 -20.48 -8.35 9.11
N LEU A 57 -19.22 -8.10 8.76
CA LEU A 57 -18.24 -7.53 9.69
C LEU A 57 -18.53 -6.06 9.99
N GLY A 58 -19.00 -5.28 9.01
CA GLY A 58 -19.43 -3.89 9.22
C GLY A 58 -20.58 -3.75 10.21
N LEU A 59 -21.52 -4.70 10.21
CA LEU A 59 -22.58 -4.76 11.23
C LEU A 59 -22.06 -5.16 12.61
N ARG A 60 -21.10 -6.09 12.67
CA ARG A 60 -20.55 -6.60 13.93
C ARG A 60 -19.55 -5.66 14.59
N GLU A 61 -18.81 -4.90 13.80
CA GLU A 61 -17.64 -4.13 14.23
C GLU A 61 -17.74 -2.65 13.84
N GLY A 62 -18.95 -2.12 13.59
CA GLY A 62 -19.18 -0.75 13.10
C GLY A 62 -18.56 0.38 13.93
N ALA A 63 -18.20 0.13 15.20
CA ALA A 63 -17.46 1.09 16.04
C ALA A 63 -15.95 1.19 15.73
N ARG A 64 -15.37 0.22 15.00
CA ARG A 64 -13.93 0.15 14.67
C ARG A 64 -13.53 0.83 13.36
N GLY A 65 -14.49 1.41 12.64
CA GLY A 65 -14.27 1.92 11.27
C GLY A 65 -14.36 0.78 10.26
N GLY A 66 -15.23 0.93 9.25
CA GLY A 66 -15.57 -0.14 8.32
C GLY A 66 -14.52 -0.39 7.23
N PHE A 67 -14.75 -1.44 6.44
CA PHE A 67 -13.97 -1.87 5.26
C PHE A 67 -13.99 -0.89 4.08
N GLY A 68 -14.56 0.32 4.27
CA GLY A 68 -14.73 1.34 3.24
C GLY A 68 -13.58 2.36 3.14
N ALA A 69 -12.48 2.17 3.85
CA ALA A 69 -11.24 2.88 3.52
C ALA A 69 -10.69 2.26 2.24
N GLY A 70 -10.76 3.01 1.14
CA GLY A 70 -10.30 2.60 -0.19
C GLY A 70 -8.97 1.84 -0.14
N GLY A 71 -8.88 0.81 -0.97
CA GLY A 71 -7.87 -0.24 -0.93
C GLY A 71 -6.46 0.19 -0.57
N GLY A 72 -5.80 -0.66 0.22
CA GLY A 72 -4.35 -0.76 0.44
C GLY A 72 -3.51 0.45 0.01
N GLY A 73 -3.64 1.55 0.74
CA GLY A 73 -2.90 2.78 0.51
C GLY A 73 -3.14 3.76 1.66
N CYS A 74 -2.23 4.73 1.85
CA CYS A 74 -2.38 5.80 2.84
C CYS A 74 -3.77 6.45 2.67
N GLY A 75 -4.68 6.16 3.60
CA GLY A 75 -6.12 6.44 3.50
C GLY A 75 -6.48 7.91 3.67
N CYS A 76 -6.03 8.77 2.75
CA CYS A 76 -6.50 10.14 2.62
C CYS A 76 -7.48 10.20 1.44
N ASN A 77 -8.78 10.31 1.76
CA ASN A 77 -9.84 10.72 0.83
C ASN A 77 -9.69 12.22 0.53
#